data_AF-A0A9X7VVN9-F1
#
_entry.id   AF-A0A9X7VVN9-F1
#
_cell.length_a   1.000
_cell.length_b   1.000
_cell.length_c   1.000
_cell.angle_alpha   90.00
_cell.angle_beta   90.00
_cell.angle_gamma   90.00
#
_symmetry.space_group_name_H-M   'P 1'
#
loop_
_entity.id
_entity.type
_entity.pdbx_description
1 polymer ?
#
loop_
_entity_poly.entity_id
_entity_poly.type
_entity_poly.pdbx_seq_one_letter_code
_entity_poly.pdbx_strand_id
1 'polypeptide(L)' 'MGFFYALARFVKLLLAIAIFLLFLRAILWPSTLDLIILLLLFVVFVTMFLGAP' A
#
# COMPACT_ATOMS: atom_id res chain seq x y z
N MET A 1 22.78 8.53 -2.77
CA MET A 1 22.00 7.33 -3.18
C MET A 1 21.33 6.62 -2.01
N GLY A 2 22.03 6.30 -0.91
CA GLY A 2 21.46 5.51 0.20
C GLY A 2 20.24 6.12 0.92
N PHE A 3 20.21 7.43 1.13
CA PHE A 3 19.09 8.11 1.81
C PHE A 3 17.76 7.98 1.03
N PHE A 4 17.78 8.19 -0.29
CA PHE A 4 16.60 8.04 -1.14
C PHE A 4 16.10 6.60 -1.20
N TYR A 5 17.01 5.63 -1.20
CA TYR A 5 16.64 4.20 -1.16
C TYR A 5 16.01 3.82 0.18
N ALA A 6 16.56 4.31 1.29
CA ALA A 6 16.00 4.11 2.62
C ALA A 6 14.61 4.78 2.75
N LEU A 7 14.44 5.98 2.20
CA LEU A 7 13.16 6.68 2.15
C LEU A 7 12.14 5.91 1.31
N ALA A 8 12.51 5.43 0.12
CA ALA A 8 11.63 4.62 -0.72
C ALA A 8 11.20 3.33 -0.02
N ARG A 9 12.11 2.66 0.70
CA ARG A 9 11.78 1.49 1.53
C ARG A 9 10.81 1.85 2.66
N PHE A 10 11.01 2.99 3.32
CA PHE A 10 10.11 3.47 4.36
C PHE A 10 8.70 3.74 3.82
N VAL A 11 8.58 4.39 2.66
CA VAL A 11 7.29 4.65 2.01
C VAL A 11 6.58 3.35 1.64
N LYS A 12 7.31 2.33 1.13
CA LYS A 12 6.74 1.01 0.85
C LYS A 12 6.19 0.33 2.11
N LEU A 13 6.90 0.43 3.24
CA LEU A 13 6.42 -0.10 4.52
C LEU A 13 5.18 0.63 5.01
N LEU A 14 5.17 1.97 4.93
CA LEU A 14 4.00 2.77 5.30
C LEU A 14 2.77 2.42 4.45
N LEU A 15 2.97 2.23 3.14
CA LEU A 15 1.93 1.81 2.21
C LEU A 15 1.37 0.42 2.56
N ALA A 16 2.25 -0.55 2.87
CA ALA A 16 1.83 -1.88 3.30
C ALA A 16 0.97 -1.83 4.58
N ILE A 17 1.38 -1.02 5.56
CA ILE A 17 0.63 -0.81 6.80
C ILE A 17 -0.73 -0.19 6.50
N ALA A 18 -0.80 0.83 5.64
CA ALA A 18 -2.06 1.48 5.28
C ALA A 18 -3.03 0.50 4.61
N ILE A 19 -2.55 -0.32 3.66
CA ILE A 19 -3.35 -1.37 3.02
C ILE A 19 -3.85 -2.37 4.06
N PHE A 20 -2.99 -2.81 4.98
CA PHE A 20 -3.36 -3.77 6.02
C PHE A 20 -4.44 -3.22 6.97
N LEU A 21 -4.30 -1.98 7.43
CA LEU A 21 -5.29 -1.35 8.29
C LEU A 21 -6.64 -1.16 7.58
N LEU A 22 -6.61 -0.74 6.31
CA LEU A 22 -7.82 -0.60 5.50
C LEU A 22 -8.48 -1.95 5.24
N PHE A 23 -7.68 -3.00 5.02
CA PHE A 23 -8.16 -4.37 4.84
C PHE A 23 -8.87 -4.89 6.10
N LEU A 24 -8.26 -4.69 7.28
CA LEU A 24 -8.89 -5.03 8.56
C LEU A 24 -10.22 -4.28 8.74
N ARG A 25 -10.25 -2.98 8.42
CA ARG A 25 -11.48 -2.18 8.48
C ARG A 25 -12.55 -2.71 7.51
N ALA A 26 -12.18 -3.05 6.28
CA ALA A 26 -13.08 -3.56 5.26
C ALA A 26 -13.68 -4.93 5.63
N ILE A 27 -12.98 -5.75 6.42
CA ILE A 27 -13.53 -7.01 6.97
C ILE A 27 -14.64 -6.73 7.99
N LEU A 28 -14.44 -5.75 8.88
CA LEU A 28 -15.38 -5.43 9.95
C LEU A 28 -16.60 -4.65 9.45
N TRP A 29 -16.39 -3.71 8.54
CA TRP A 29 -17.43 -2.90 7.92
C TRP A 29 -17.16 -2.79 6.41
N PRO A 30 -17.65 -3.76 5.61
CA PRO A 30 -17.43 -3.74 4.19
C PRO A 30 -18.20 -2.59 3.54
N SER A 31 -17.47 -1.67 2.93
CA SER A 31 -18.04 -0.67 2.02
C SER A 31 -17.43 -0.83 0.63
N THR A 32 -18.23 -0.60 -0.41
CA THR A 32 -17.77 -0.68 -1.80
C THR A 32 -16.60 0.27 -2.06
N LEU A 33 -16.61 1.45 -1.41
CA LEU A 33 -15.52 2.43 -1.50
C LEU A 33 -14.21 1.90 -0.89
N ASP A 34 -14.27 1.24 0.28
CA ASP A 34 -13.07 0.69 0.91
C ASP A 34 -12.44 -0.41 0.04
N LEU A 35 -13.26 -1.24 -0.62
CA LEU A 35 -12.78 -2.27 -1.56
C LEU A 35 -12.13 -1.66 -2.81
N ILE A 36 -12.71 -0.59 -3.37
CA ILE A 36 -12.13 0.14 -4.51
C ILE A 36 -10.79 0.77 -4.11
N ILE A 37 -10.72 1.39 -2.95
CA ILE A 37 -9.48 2.00 -2.45
C ILE A 37 -8.42 0.92 -2.21
N LEU A 38 -8.78 -0.22 -1.62
CA LEU A 38 -7.88 -1.37 -1.44
C LEU A 38 -7.32 -1.85 -2.78
N LEU A 39 -8.15 -1.98 -3.80
CA LEU A 39 -7.73 -2.36 -5.15
C LEU A 39 -6.70 -1.36 -5.72
N LEU A 40 -7.01 -0.05 -5.64
CA LEU A 40 -6.13 0.99 -6.16
C LEU A 40 -4.78 1.00 -5.43
N LEU A 41 -4.80 0.93 -4.09
CA LEU A 41 -3.58 0.89 -3.29
C LEU A 41 -2.76 -0.37 -3.55
N PHE A 42 -3.43 -1.51 -3.77
CA PHE A 42 -2.76 -2.75 -4.15
C PHE A 42 -2.05 -2.62 -5.50
N VAL A 43 -2.68 -2.01 -6.51
CA VAL A 43 -2.03 -1.74 -7.80
C VAL A 43 -0.81 -0.84 -7.62
N VAL A 44 -0.92 0.25 -6.86
CA VAL A 44 0.20 1.15 -6.55
C VAL A 44 1.33 0.40 -5.83
N PHE A 45 0.97 -0.49 -4.90
CA PHE A 45 1.94 -1.33 -4.21
C PHE A 45 2.69 -2.24 -5.20
N VAL A 46 2.00 -2.97 -6.06
CA VAL A 46 2.61 -3.86 -7.05
C VAL A 46 3.51 -3.08 -8.04
N THR A 47 3.08 -1.93 -8.54
CA THR A 47 3.90 -1.12 -9.46
C THR A 47 5.15 -0.55 -8.79
N MET A 48 5.09 -0.20 -7.50
CA MET A 48 6.26 0.21 -6.72
C MET A 48 7.31 -0.90 -6.52
N PHE A 49 6.90 -2.17 -6.61
CA PHE A 49 7.81 -3.32 -6.55
C PHE A 49 8.34 -3.72 -7.93
N LEU A 50 7.54 -3.57 -8.99
CA LEU A 50 7.98 -3.84 -10.37
C LEU A 50 8.99 -2.83 -10.91
N GLY A 51 8.90 -1.56 -10.48
CA GLY A 51 9.81 -0.48 -10.92
C GLY A 51 11.08 -0.32 -10.07
N ALA A 52 11.30 -1.17 -9.07
CA ALA A 52 12.48 -1.10 -8.21
C ALA A 52 13.51 -2.18 -8.62
N PRO A 53 14.78 -1.82 -8.86
CA PRO A 53 15.87 -2.79 -8.83
C PRO A 53 16.13 -3.31 -7.41
#